data_AF-A0A0R1QYS3-F1
#
_entry.id   AF-A0A0R1QYS3-F1
#
_cell.length_a   1.000
_cell.length_b   1.000
_cell.length_c   1.000
_cell.angle_alpha   90.00
_cell.angle_beta   90.00
_cell.angle_gamma   90.00
#
_symmetry.space_group_name_H-M   'P 1'
#
loop_
_entity.id
_entity.type
_entity.pdbx_description
1 polymer ?
#
loop_
_entity_poly.entity_id
_entity_poly.type
_entity_poly.pdbx_seq_one_letter_code
_entity_poly.pdbx_strand_id
1 'polypeptide(L)'
;MRTVEPWQRWLLAGAVGTVLTVGGLTTTVPAQAADEAPTSQTVSADHADEDPVTFEDPALATAVGKAVGATGAVTYGDIRHYQGKQPDVDAVQGNITSLTGLESLQELPAGIGIAIQIHLTKGVSLAVFQNLAVSGSLTIVQDGMHDGDLAALNTIRVLEDPSAYGYRQICLAGENQYRNYGGLTNDDIPQLAPLLTQFANLEHKNVNGAMRFTFANQQLTDFSVFQSYGKIDLLAFGQYQVFWTPVTYIDPETYDPTTAYRFPTQVKGLEGEPIQTSTHVFYNDTGTYVKDGTDALVQGLNKTLNWVILDHQYNNSNYPDLDPIVYADGSTLVADGMQYYALKWEAEPEESSSSSTTTGGGSGSATTPIDPGTPSTTESSTATSNADSTVTAGSAADQITGTPATTGSVVYAVKPIYLYRNATFKNRERLAKYVQQPRINRPMFVVKGYARSANGTLRYRVTDVNHRSQTAGKTGYITANQRYTLPVYYQAKHAKITVINPGGVNAYRKADLKGAAVHYRQGTVLKVVGLQQHRLTTRFKLSNGRYVTANRKLVLAGTQATPRALRTKTTLNRYRTANLTSRNGRFAAGKHLSILGWTYSHPNDFGTRGTLRYRVAGGYVTANRKFIQVIQ
;
A
#
# COMPACT_ATOMS: atom_id res chain seq x y z
N MET A 1 27.90 30.58 -17.90
CA MET A 1 28.24 29.18 -18.22
C MET A 1 28.21 28.37 -16.94
N ARG A 2 27.05 27.80 -16.58
CA ARG A 2 26.94 26.84 -15.47
C ARG A 2 27.02 25.45 -16.06
N THR A 3 27.91 24.64 -15.51
CA THR A 3 28.17 23.26 -15.86
C THR A 3 26.92 22.42 -15.62
N VAL A 4 26.43 21.79 -16.68
CA VAL A 4 25.37 20.76 -16.64
C VAL A 4 25.93 19.54 -15.91
N GLU A 5 25.22 19.04 -14.90
CA GLU A 5 25.66 17.87 -14.14
C GLU A 5 25.55 16.57 -14.97
N PRO A 6 26.46 15.59 -14.81
CA PRO A 6 26.60 14.44 -15.71
C PRO A 6 25.35 13.56 -15.92
N TRP A 7 24.38 13.59 -15.00
CA TRP A 7 23.19 12.72 -15.00
C TRP A 7 21.99 13.29 -15.75
N GLN A 8 21.95 14.60 -16.03
CA GLN A 8 20.99 15.19 -16.99
C GLN A 8 21.17 14.64 -18.41
N ARG A 9 22.29 13.94 -18.67
CA ARG A 9 22.51 13.23 -19.93
C ARG A 9 21.61 12.02 -20.10
N TRP A 10 21.06 11.34 -19.08
CA TRP A 10 20.23 10.14 -19.30
C TRP A 10 18.74 10.42 -19.54
N LEU A 11 18.24 11.61 -19.21
CA LEU A 11 16.98 12.10 -19.77
C LEU A 11 17.10 12.52 -21.25
N LEU A 12 18.34 12.64 -21.77
CA LEU A 12 18.67 13.13 -23.13
C LEU A 12 19.49 12.14 -24.00
N ALA A 13 20.04 11.05 -23.46
CA ALA A 13 20.95 10.13 -24.16
C ALA A 13 20.19 8.94 -24.76
N GLY A 14 19.36 9.24 -25.75
CA GLY A 14 18.73 8.26 -26.64
C GLY A 14 19.14 8.41 -28.10
N ALA A 15 20.27 9.05 -28.40
CA ALA A 15 20.65 9.38 -29.77
C ALA A 15 22.15 9.23 -30.05
N VAL A 16 22.64 8.01 -30.24
CA VAL A 16 23.76 7.74 -31.17
C VAL A 16 23.59 6.32 -31.74
N GLY A 17 22.95 6.19 -32.89
CA GLY A 17 22.90 4.96 -33.66
C GLY A 17 23.99 4.98 -34.73
N THR A 18 25.00 4.12 -34.60
CA THR A 18 25.93 3.81 -35.69
C THR A 18 25.22 2.89 -36.69
N VAL A 19 25.01 3.41 -37.89
CA VAL A 19 24.39 2.72 -39.02
C VAL A 19 25.29 1.57 -39.49
N LEU A 20 24.73 0.35 -39.51
CA LEU A 20 25.24 -0.74 -40.33
C LEU A 20 24.22 -1.01 -41.43
N THR A 21 24.54 -0.52 -42.63
CA THR A 21 23.76 -0.71 -43.84
C THR A 21 23.96 -2.14 -44.33
N VAL A 22 22.90 -2.95 -44.37
CA VAL A 22 22.84 -4.16 -45.21
C VAL A 22 21.53 -4.11 -46.00
N GLY A 23 21.68 -4.18 -47.32
CA GLY A 23 20.69 -3.77 -48.29
C GLY A 23 19.50 -4.72 -48.47
N GLY A 24 18.40 -4.10 -48.93
CA GLY A 24 17.56 -4.56 -50.02
C GLY A 24 16.76 -5.84 -49.82
N LEU A 25 15.44 -5.70 -49.65
CA LEU A 25 14.44 -6.43 -50.43
C LEU A 25 13.05 -5.80 -50.20
N THR A 26 12.54 -5.17 -51.25
CA THR A 26 11.16 -4.70 -51.36
C THR A 26 10.22 -5.90 -51.54
N THR A 27 9.22 -6.03 -50.68
CA THR A 27 8.02 -6.82 -51.01
C THR A 27 6.77 -6.00 -50.69
N THR A 28 6.01 -5.72 -51.73
CA THR A 28 4.68 -5.13 -51.73
C THR A 28 3.65 -6.21 -51.42
N VAL A 29 2.73 -5.94 -50.48
CA VAL A 29 1.53 -6.74 -50.23
C VAL A 29 0.34 -5.76 -50.12
N PRO A 30 -0.83 -6.08 -50.72
CA PRO A 30 -1.75 -5.06 -51.22
C PRO A 30 -2.69 -4.49 -50.15
N ALA A 31 -3.12 -3.26 -50.40
CA ALA A 31 -4.18 -2.58 -49.69
C ALA A 31 -5.49 -3.39 -49.74
N GLN A 32 -6.14 -3.56 -48.58
CA GLN A 32 -7.52 -3.99 -48.56
C GLN A 32 -8.31 -3.28 -47.46
N ALA A 33 -9.31 -2.53 -47.94
CA ALA A 33 -10.51 -2.02 -47.29
C ALA A 33 -10.35 -1.12 -46.07
N ALA A 34 -10.43 0.18 -46.36
CA ALA A 34 -10.95 1.19 -45.43
C ALA A 34 -12.38 0.80 -45.02
N ASP A 35 -12.66 0.83 -43.71
CA ASP A 35 -14.01 0.91 -43.21
C ASP A 35 -14.10 1.99 -42.13
N GLU A 36 -14.98 2.95 -42.44
CA GLU A 36 -15.71 3.89 -41.59
C GLU A 36 -14.96 4.79 -40.59
N ALA A 37 -14.86 6.06 -40.98
CA ALA A 37 -14.53 7.19 -40.11
C ALA A 37 -15.56 7.33 -38.97
N PRO A 38 -15.13 7.50 -37.70
CA PRO A 38 -16.02 8.02 -36.68
C PRO A 38 -16.07 9.54 -36.80
N THR A 39 -17.26 10.00 -37.20
CA THR A 39 -17.82 11.34 -37.09
C THR A 39 -17.30 12.18 -35.91
N SER A 40 -16.89 13.41 -36.27
CA SER A 40 -16.73 14.64 -35.48
C SER A 40 -16.84 14.54 -33.96
N GLN A 41 -15.70 14.72 -33.28
CA GLN A 41 -15.68 15.21 -31.90
C GLN A 41 -16.06 16.70 -31.91
N THR A 42 -17.31 17.00 -31.61
CA THR A 42 -17.75 18.36 -31.26
C THR A 42 -17.21 18.71 -29.87
N VAL A 43 -16.12 19.48 -29.83
CA VAL A 43 -15.72 20.26 -28.65
C VAL A 43 -16.46 21.61 -28.71
N SER A 44 -17.02 22.06 -27.58
CA SER A 44 -17.67 23.36 -27.43
C SER A 44 -16.63 24.46 -27.67
N ALA A 45 -16.75 25.22 -28.76
CA ALA A 45 -15.89 26.37 -29.00
C ALA A 45 -16.35 27.56 -28.13
N ASP A 46 -16.01 27.51 -26.84
CA ASP A 46 -16.19 28.64 -25.92
C ASP A 46 -15.16 29.76 -26.19
N HIS A 47 -14.15 29.48 -27.03
CA HIS A 47 -13.06 30.38 -27.41
C HIS A 47 -12.92 30.49 -28.94
N ALA A 48 -12.72 31.71 -29.44
CA ALA A 48 -12.38 31.98 -30.84
C ALA A 48 -10.93 31.55 -31.15
N ASP A 49 -10.58 31.37 -32.42
CA ASP A 49 -9.23 30.93 -32.80
C ASP A 49 -8.15 31.96 -32.44
N GLU A 50 -8.49 33.25 -32.44
CA GLU A 50 -7.59 34.33 -32.08
C GLU A 50 -7.39 34.47 -30.56
N ASP A 51 -8.20 33.79 -29.74
CA ASP A 51 -8.12 33.90 -28.28
C ASP A 51 -6.81 33.26 -27.77
N PRO A 52 -6.05 33.96 -26.89
CA PRO A 52 -4.86 33.39 -26.30
C PRO A 52 -5.22 32.33 -25.24
N VAL A 53 -4.48 31.24 -25.22
CA VAL A 53 -4.54 30.24 -24.14
C VAL A 53 -3.83 30.83 -22.92
N THR A 54 -4.50 30.81 -21.76
CA THR A 54 -3.91 31.28 -20.51
C THR A 54 -3.17 30.14 -19.82
N PHE A 55 -1.84 30.24 -19.79
CA PHE A 55 -0.99 29.35 -19.00
C PHE A 55 -0.60 30.03 -17.69
N GLU A 56 -0.75 29.32 -16.58
CA GLU A 56 -0.29 29.82 -15.27
C GLU A 56 1.23 29.69 -15.10
N ASP A 57 1.85 28.71 -15.77
CA ASP A 57 3.28 28.47 -15.73
C ASP A 57 3.97 28.94 -17.04
N PRO A 58 4.88 29.93 -17.00
CA PRO A 58 5.53 30.45 -18.21
C PRO A 58 6.45 29.44 -18.91
N ALA A 59 7.04 28.49 -18.19
CA ALA A 59 7.88 27.46 -18.79
C ALA A 59 7.02 26.45 -19.55
N LEU A 60 5.84 26.13 -19.03
CA LEU A 60 4.84 25.33 -19.74
C LEU A 60 4.34 26.06 -21.00
N ALA A 61 4.02 27.36 -20.88
CA ALA A 61 3.59 28.17 -22.02
C ALA A 61 4.64 28.17 -23.15
N THR A 62 5.92 28.29 -22.78
CA THR A 62 7.05 28.25 -23.72
C THR A 62 7.18 26.89 -24.40
N ALA A 63 7.09 25.80 -23.62
CA ALA A 63 7.18 24.44 -24.13
C ALA A 63 6.04 24.13 -25.11
N VAL A 64 4.79 24.48 -24.76
CA VAL A 64 3.63 24.29 -25.63
C VAL A 64 3.74 25.16 -26.88
N GLY A 65 4.11 26.43 -26.75
CA GLY A 65 4.27 27.33 -27.91
C GLY A 65 5.29 26.83 -28.90
N LYS A 66 6.43 26.29 -28.41
CA LYS A 66 7.42 25.62 -29.27
C LYS A 66 6.84 24.36 -29.93
N ALA A 67 6.09 23.55 -29.20
CA ALA A 67 5.51 22.29 -29.70
C ALA A 67 4.52 22.51 -30.84
N VAL A 68 3.70 23.56 -30.76
CA VAL A 68 2.69 23.89 -31.78
C VAL A 68 3.20 24.87 -32.85
N GLY A 69 4.40 25.42 -32.70
CA GLY A 69 5.00 26.34 -33.66
C GLY A 69 4.49 27.79 -33.58
N ALA A 70 3.95 28.19 -32.43
CA ALA A 70 3.46 29.55 -32.22
C ALA A 70 4.61 30.56 -32.24
N THR A 71 4.42 31.69 -32.95
CA THR A 71 5.41 32.79 -33.04
C THR A 71 5.23 33.86 -31.96
N GLY A 72 4.23 33.71 -31.10
CA GLY A 72 3.85 34.63 -30.03
C GLY A 72 3.17 33.90 -28.87
N ALA A 73 2.20 34.55 -28.22
CA ALA A 73 1.34 33.84 -27.29
C ALA A 73 0.57 32.73 -28.02
N VAL A 74 0.47 31.55 -27.41
CA VAL A 74 -0.26 30.42 -28.00
C VAL A 74 -1.74 30.76 -28.05
N THR A 75 -2.36 30.56 -29.21
CA THR A 75 -3.79 30.74 -29.42
C THR A 75 -4.51 29.40 -29.59
N TYR A 76 -5.83 29.38 -29.42
CA TYR A 76 -6.62 28.18 -29.73
C TYR A 76 -6.54 27.81 -31.22
N GLY A 77 -6.38 28.80 -32.11
CA GLY A 77 -6.13 28.59 -33.53
C GLY A 77 -4.83 27.84 -33.82
N ASP A 78 -3.73 28.18 -33.13
CA ASP A 78 -2.45 27.46 -33.29
C ASP A 78 -2.59 25.95 -32.99
N ILE A 79 -3.45 25.61 -32.02
CA ILE A 79 -3.70 24.22 -31.61
C ILE A 79 -4.65 23.52 -32.58
N ARG A 80 -5.82 24.12 -32.88
CA ARG A 80 -6.85 23.53 -33.75
C ARG A 80 -6.40 23.33 -35.18
N HIS A 81 -5.51 24.21 -35.68
CA HIS A 81 -5.01 24.18 -37.05
C HIS A 81 -3.62 23.56 -37.18
N TYR A 82 -3.11 22.93 -36.12
CA TYR A 82 -1.80 22.29 -36.14
C TYR A 82 -1.68 21.27 -37.29
N GLN A 83 -0.69 21.47 -38.16
CA GLN A 83 -0.46 20.64 -39.36
C GLN A 83 0.71 19.65 -39.21
N GLY A 84 1.39 19.64 -38.06
CA GLY A 84 2.48 18.71 -37.81
C GLY A 84 1.99 17.30 -37.51
N LYS A 85 2.93 16.35 -37.35
CA LYS A 85 2.59 14.95 -37.07
C LYS A 85 2.28 14.70 -35.59
N GLN A 86 3.07 15.29 -34.70
CA GLN A 86 3.04 15.06 -33.27
C GLN A 86 3.70 16.26 -32.60
N PRO A 87 2.96 17.10 -31.86
CA PRO A 87 3.56 18.15 -31.06
C PRO A 87 4.33 17.52 -29.90
N ASP A 88 5.57 17.97 -29.70
CA ASP A 88 6.48 17.50 -28.64
C ASP A 88 6.57 18.55 -27.53
N VAL A 89 5.87 18.29 -26.43
CA VAL A 89 5.85 19.15 -25.26
C VAL A 89 6.97 18.71 -24.30
N ASP A 90 8.14 19.28 -24.51
CA ASP A 90 9.33 19.10 -23.65
C ASP A 90 9.43 20.23 -22.61
N ALA A 91 9.00 19.93 -21.39
CA ALA A 91 8.95 20.82 -20.24
C ALA A 91 9.81 20.31 -19.07
N VAL A 92 10.99 19.74 -19.35
CA VAL A 92 11.89 19.16 -18.33
C VAL A 92 12.69 20.21 -17.53
N GLN A 93 12.96 21.38 -18.10
CA GLN A 93 13.85 22.37 -17.48
C GLN A 93 13.15 23.31 -16.48
N GLY A 94 11.82 23.22 -16.35
CA GLY A 94 11.00 24.24 -15.70
C GLY A 94 10.56 23.96 -14.26
N ASN A 95 10.63 22.72 -13.76
CA ASN A 95 9.94 22.30 -12.52
C ASN A 95 8.50 22.84 -12.44
N ILE A 96 7.72 22.51 -13.46
CA ILE A 96 6.41 23.11 -13.74
C ILE A 96 5.53 23.10 -12.49
N THR A 97 4.99 24.27 -12.16
CA THR A 97 4.26 24.54 -10.91
C THR A 97 2.75 24.53 -11.09
N SER A 98 2.27 24.62 -12.34
CA SER A 98 0.87 24.49 -12.71
C SER A 98 0.74 23.90 -14.11
N LEU A 99 -0.26 23.05 -14.30
CA LEU A 99 -0.62 22.50 -15.61
C LEU A 99 -1.73 23.29 -16.31
N THR A 100 -2.29 24.32 -15.66
CA THR A 100 -3.36 25.15 -16.23
C THR A 100 -2.96 25.68 -17.61
N GLY A 101 -3.86 25.48 -18.58
CA GLY A 101 -3.65 25.80 -19.99
C GLY A 101 -3.27 24.58 -20.83
N LEU A 102 -2.72 23.50 -20.25
CA LEU A 102 -2.38 22.28 -21.00
C LEU A 102 -3.63 21.57 -21.54
N GLU A 103 -4.78 21.72 -20.88
CA GLU A 103 -6.07 21.20 -21.32
C GLU A 103 -6.50 21.70 -22.71
N SER A 104 -5.99 22.85 -23.16
CA SER A 104 -6.23 23.37 -24.51
C SER A 104 -5.78 22.39 -25.61
N LEU A 105 -4.79 21.53 -25.33
CA LEU A 105 -4.32 20.50 -26.26
C LEU A 105 -5.34 19.38 -26.50
N GLN A 106 -6.45 19.35 -25.77
CA GLN A 106 -7.58 18.48 -26.12
C GLN A 106 -8.22 18.86 -27.46
N GLU A 107 -7.99 20.09 -27.95
CA GLU A 107 -8.53 20.62 -29.19
C GLU A 107 -7.62 20.39 -30.41
N LEU A 108 -6.55 19.62 -30.25
CA LEU A 108 -5.75 19.16 -31.40
C LEU A 108 -6.63 18.41 -32.41
N PRO A 109 -6.30 18.47 -33.71
CA PRO A 109 -7.01 17.72 -34.74
C PRO A 109 -7.13 16.22 -34.41
N ALA A 110 -8.24 15.62 -34.82
CA ALA A 110 -8.49 14.20 -34.59
C ALA A 110 -7.34 13.32 -35.15
N GLY A 111 -6.87 12.38 -34.32
CA GLY A 111 -5.75 11.49 -34.66
C GLY A 111 -4.37 12.06 -34.33
N ILE A 112 -4.28 13.33 -33.93
CA ILE A 112 -3.03 13.94 -33.44
C ILE A 112 -3.00 13.84 -31.92
N GLY A 113 -1.93 13.26 -31.38
CA GLY A 113 -1.66 13.21 -29.95
C GLY A 113 -0.32 13.85 -29.63
N ILE A 114 -0.15 14.29 -28.39
CA ILE A 114 1.08 14.92 -27.91
C ILE A 114 2.11 13.86 -27.51
N ALA A 115 3.36 14.04 -27.88
CA ALA A 115 4.47 13.48 -27.11
C ALA A 115 4.71 14.45 -25.95
N ILE A 116 4.77 13.93 -24.72
CA ILE A 116 4.94 14.81 -23.55
C ILE A 116 5.99 14.28 -22.59
N GLN A 117 6.90 15.18 -22.24
CA GLN A 117 7.88 14.99 -21.19
C GLN A 117 7.87 16.19 -20.27
N ILE A 118 7.46 15.97 -19.01
CA ILE A 118 7.25 17.07 -18.07
C ILE A 118 7.77 16.74 -16.69
N HIS A 119 8.48 17.71 -16.10
CA HIS A 119 8.93 17.67 -14.71
C HIS A 119 8.05 18.60 -13.89
N LEU A 120 7.36 18.06 -12.90
CA LEU A 120 6.37 18.76 -12.09
C LEU A 120 6.91 18.97 -10.68
N THR A 121 6.62 20.14 -10.13
CA THR A 121 6.77 20.36 -8.69
C THR A 121 5.85 19.41 -7.91
N LYS A 122 6.32 18.93 -6.76
CA LYS A 122 5.52 18.06 -5.88
C LYS A 122 4.16 18.67 -5.56
N GLY A 123 3.10 17.90 -5.83
CA GLY A 123 1.72 18.24 -5.47
C GLY A 123 0.93 18.96 -6.58
N VAL A 124 1.52 19.18 -7.75
CA VAL A 124 0.77 19.58 -8.94
C VAL A 124 -0.25 18.49 -9.27
N SER A 125 -1.49 18.91 -9.53
CA SER A 125 -2.60 18.00 -9.83
C SER A 125 -2.44 17.43 -11.25
N LEU A 126 -2.68 16.13 -11.38
CA LEU A 126 -2.65 15.42 -12.67
C LEU A 126 -4.02 15.42 -13.36
N ALA A 127 -5.02 16.10 -12.79
CA ALA A 127 -6.38 16.13 -13.33
C ALA A 127 -6.44 16.69 -14.77
N VAL A 128 -5.51 17.59 -15.12
CA VAL A 128 -5.41 18.22 -16.45
C VAL A 128 -5.13 17.21 -17.56
N PHE A 129 -4.55 16.05 -17.23
CA PHE A 129 -4.35 14.98 -18.21
C PHE A 129 -5.63 14.28 -18.66
N GLN A 130 -6.78 14.58 -18.04
CA GLN A 130 -8.04 13.95 -18.38
C GLN A 130 -8.38 14.14 -19.86
N ASN A 131 -8.65 13.04 -20.57
CA ASN A 131 -8.99 12.99 -21.99
C ASN A 131 -7.94 13.54 -22.98
N LEU A 132 -6.74 13.96 -22.52
CA LEU A 132 -5.67 14.35 -23.44
C LEU A 132 -5.32 13.19 -24.38
N ALA A 133 -5.12 13.51 -25.65
CA ALA A 133 -4.60 12.57 -26.63
C ALA A 133 -3.08 12.56 -26.55
N VAL A 134 -2.48 11.44 -26.14
CA VAL A 134 -1.04 11.26 -26.06
C VAL A 134 -0.62 10.25 -27.12
N SER A 135 0.42 10.56 -27.88
CA SER A 135 0.90 9.70 -28.96
C SER A 135 2.24 9.10 -28.57
N GLY A 136 2.34 7.76 -28.54
CA GLY A 136 3.59 7.02 -28.39
C GLY A 136 4.31 7.04 -27.05
N SER A 137 4.42 8.20 -26.39
CA SER A 137 5.20 8.36 -25.14
C SER A 137 4.57 9.34 -24.16
N LEU A 138 4.58 8.97 -22.88
CA LEU A 138 4.17 9.80 -21.75
C LEU A 138 5.29 9.77 -20.69
N THR A 139 5.85 10.92 -20.36
CA THR A 139 6.79 11.05 -19.24
C THR A 139 6.34 12.13 -18.27
N ILE A 140 6.04 11.70 -17.04
CA ILE A 140 5.74 12.57 -15.91
C ILE A 140 6.77 12.29 -14.82
N VAL A 141 7.54 13.30 -14.48
CA VAL A 141 8.47 13.27 -13.34
C VAL A 141 7.89 14.15 -12.24
N GLN A 142 7.48 13.54 -11.13
CA GLN A 142 6.93 14.24 -9.98
C GLN A 142 7.21 13.45 -8.69
N ASP A 143 7.79 14.13 -7.70
CA ASP A 143 7.84 13.59 -6.34
C ASP A 143 6.43 13.57 -5.72
N GLY A 144 6.14 12.57 -4.88
CA GLY A 144 4.90 12.58 -4.11
C GLY A 144 3.64 12.18 -4.89
N MET A 145 3.75 11.32 -5.91
CA MET A 145 2.59 10.87 -6.70
C MET A 145 1.66 9.88 -5.97
N HIS A 146 2.07 9.32 -4.83
CA HIS A 146 1.16 8.55 -3.96
C HIS A 146 -0.01 9.43 -3.50
N ASP A 147 -1.22 8.89 -3.51
CA ASP A 147 -2.48 9.61 -3.27
C ASP A 147 -2.79 10.74 -4.30
N GLY A 148 -2.07 10.80 -5.43
CA GLY A 148 -2.33 11.75 -6.51
C GLY A 148 -3.55 11.40 -7.37
N ASP A 149 -3.88 12.26 -8.33
CA ASP A 149 -5.04 12.10 -9.25
C ASP A 149 -4.81 11.03 -10.33
N LEU A 150 -4.36 9.82 -9.95
CA LEU A 150 -4.04 8.73 -10.88
C LEU A 150 -5.24 8.31 -11.75
N ALA A 151 -6.47 8.52 -11.27
CA ALA A 151 -7.68 8.27 -12.04
C ALA A 151 -7.77 9.13 -13.30
N ALA A 152 -7.23 10.35 -13.30
CA ALA A 152 -7.20 11.22 -14.47
C ALA A 152 -6.30 10.63 -15.57
N LEU A 153 -5.14 10.09 -15.17
CA LEU A 153 -4.20 9.45 -16.10
C LEU A 153 -4.84 8.27 -16.86
N ASN A 154 -5.76 7.53 -16.23
CA ASN A 154 -6.48 6.43 -16.88
C ASN A 154 -7.45 6.85 -17.99
N THR A 155 -7.75 8.15 -18.10
CA THR A 155 -8.63 8.69 -19.14
C THR A 155 -7.86 9.30 -20.31
N ILE A 156 -6.52 9.31 -20.24
CA ILE A 156 -5.67 9.65 -21.38
C ILE A 156 -6.02 8.71 -22.54
N ARG A 157 -6.13 9.29 -23.73
CA ARG A 157 -6.34 8.56 -24.99
C ARG A 157 -4.96 8.31 -25.60
N VAL A 158 -4.43 7.11 -25.45
CA VAL A 158 -3.13 6.76 -26.04
C VAL A 158 -3.34 6.41 -27.50
N LEU A 159 -2.63 7.11 -28.38
CA LEU A 159 -2.62 6.93 -29.82
C LEU A 159 -1.29 6.31 -30.25
N GLU A 160 -1.32 5.63 -31.40
CA GLU A 160 -0.09 5.21 -32.08
C GLU A 160 0.82 6.40 -32.35
N ASP A 161 2.12 6.14 -32.33
CA ASP A 161 3.10 7.15 -32.70
C ASP A 161 3.23 7.21 -34.23
N PRO A 162 3.04 8.37 -34.86
CA PRO A 162 3.16 8.52 -36.31
C PRO A 162 4.61 8.45 -36.80
N SER A 163 5.60 8.41 -35.91
CA SER A 163 7.01 8.22 -36.23
C SER A 163 7.40 6.74 -36.17
N ALA A 164 8.33 6.31 -37.03
CA ALA A 164 8.91 4.96 -36.97
C ALA A 164 10.05 4.86 -35.94
N TYR A 165 10.16 5.80 -34.99
CA TYR A 165 11.21 5.80 -33.98
C TYR A 165 11.00 4.66 -32.98
N GLY A 166 12.02 3.82 -32.80
CA GLY A 166 11.94 2.60 -31.97
C GLY A 166 11.96 2.84 -30.44
N TYR A 167 11.48 4.00 -29.97
CA TYR A 167 11.48 4.36 -28.55
C TYR A 167 10.09 4.81 -28.10
N ARG A 168 9.42 3.96 -27.33
CA ARG A 168 8.07 4.17 -26.78
C ARG A 168 8.09 3.86 -25.30
N GLN A 169 7.54 4.76 -24.50
CA GLN A 169 7.49 4.54 -23.06
C GLN A 169 6.31 5.22 -22.36
N ILE A 170 5.91 4.60 -21.25
CA ILE A 170 5.28 5.31 -20.16
C ILE A 170 6.28 5.42 -19.01
N CYS A 171 6.55 6.65 -18.59
CA CYS A 171 7.45 6.97 -17.50
C CYS A 171 6.70 7.76 -16.42
N LEU A 172 6.58 7.18 -15.24
CA LEU A 172 6.12 7.83 -14.03
C LEU A 172 7.24 7.76 -13.00
N ALA A 173 8.01 8.83 -12.88
CA ALA A 173 9.21 8.86 -12.05
C ALA A 173 9.14 9.93 -10.95
N GLY A 174 9.93 9.76 -9.89
CA GLY A 174 10.30 10.84 -8.97
C GLY A 174 11.57 11.57 -9.42
N GLU A 175 11.78 12.78 -8.90
CA GLU A 175 12.97 13.59 -9.17
C GLU A 175 14.07 13.31 -8.12
N ASN A 176 13.66 13.09 -6.87
CA ASN A 176 14.56 13.07 -5.73
C ASN A 176 15.15 11.68 -5.50
N GLN A 177 16.20 11.37 -6.26
CA GLN A 177 17.10 10.20 -6.19
C GLN A 177 17.06 9.42 -4.86
N TYR A 178 16.28 8.33 -4.81
CA TYR A 178 16.07 7.46 -3.63
C TYR A 178 15.43 8.09 -2.39
N ARG A 179 14.86 9.29 -2.50
CA ARG A 179 14.28 10.07 -1.39
C ARG A 179 12.84 10.50 -1.65
N ASN A 180 12.20 9.91 -2.65
CA ASN A 180 10.78 10.14 -2.91
C ASN A 180 9.89 9.37 -1.90
N TYR A 181 9.82 9.88 -0.66
CA TYR A 181 9.03 9.28 0.43
C TYR A 181 7.52 9.21 0.18
N GLY A 182 7.04 9.94 -0.83
CA GLY A 182 5.65 9.91 -1.28
C GLY A 182 5.50 9.35 -2.70
N GLY A 183 6.51 8.63 -3.20
CA GLY A 183 6.44 7.98 -4.50
C GLY A 183 5.39 6.87 -4.53
N LEU A 184 5.02 6.45 -5.73
CA LEU A 184 4.08 5.37 -5.98
C LEU A 184 4.46 4.10 -5.22
N THR A 185 3.45 3.42 -4.69
CA THR A 185 3.56 2.19 -3.91
C THR A 185 2.99 1.02 -4.72
N ASN A 186 3.22 -0.21 -4.23
CA ASN A 186 2.63 -1.40 -4.86
C ASN A 186 1.08 -1.34 -4.96
N ASP A 187 0.42 -0.59 -4.07
CA ASP A 187 -1.05 -0.43 -4.07
C ASP A 187 -1.52 0.58 -5.14
N ASP A 188 -0.62 1.42 -5.67
CA ASP A 188 -0.94 2.43 -6.69
C ASP A 188 -0.84 1.87 -8.11
N ILE A 189 0.10 0.95 -8.37
CA ILE A 189 0.33 0.41 -9.72
C ILE A 189 -0.93 -0.25 -10.31
N PRO A 190 -1.70 -1.07 -9.57
CA PRO A 190 -2.95 -1.63 -10.08
C PRO A 190 -4.00 -0.56 -10.45
N GLN A 191 -3.93 0.63 -9.85
CA GLN A 191 -4.85 1.72 -10.16
C GLN A 191 -4.56 2.34 -11.53
N LEU A 192 -3.36 2.15 -12.09
CA LEU A 192 -2.95 2.64 -13.41
C LEU A 192 -3.22 1.62 -14.53
N ALA A 193 -3.87 0.49 -14.22
CA ALA A 193 -4.06 -0.60 -15.18
C ALA A 193 -4.71 -0.19 -16.51
N PRO A 194 -5.75 0.68 -16.56
CA PRO A 194 -6.29 1.16 -17.83
C PRO A 194 -5.25 1.86 -18.70
N LEU A 195 -4.45 2.77 -18.13
CA LEU A 195 -3.41 3.48 -18.87
C LEU A 195 -2.30 2.53 -19.35
N LEU A 196 -1.80 1.68 -18.45
CA LEU A 196 -0.74 0.73 -18.77
C LEU A 196 -1.17 -0.27 -19.86
N THR A 197 -2.43 -0.68 -19.84
CA THR A 197 -3.00 -1.56 -20.88
C THR A 197 -3.03 -0.87 -22.24
N GLN A 198 -3.38 0.43 -22.30
CA GLN A 198 -3.35 1.18 -23.56
C GLN A 198 -1.95 1.21 -24.16
N PHE A 199 -0.91 1.53 -23.36
CA PHE A 199 0.48 1.47 -23.83
C PHE A 199 0.92 0.06 -24.22
N ALA A 200 0.57 -0.96 -23.43
CA ALA A 200 0.94 -2.35 -23.70
C ALA A 200 0.37 -2.88 -25.04
N ASN A 201 -0.77 -2.33 -25.46
CA ASN A 201 -1.49 -2.72 -26.66
C ASN A 201 -1.09 -1.94 -27.92
N LEU A 202 -0.18 -0.96 -27.82
CA LEU A 202 0.33 -0.27 -29.01
C LEU A 202 0.97 -1.28 -29.98
N GLU A 203 0.67 -1.13 -31.26
CA GLU A 203 1.23 -1.93 -32.34
C GLU A 203 2.73 -1.68 -32.49
N HIS A 204 3.12 -0.40 -32.44
CA HIS A 204 4.51 0.01 -32.53
C HIS A 204 5.16 -0.02 -31.14
N LYS A 205 6.03 -1.01 -30.93
CA LYS A 205 6.82 -1.19 -29.70
C LYS A 205 8.30 -0.88 -29.94
N ASN A 206 9.14 -1.05 -28.92
CA ASN A 206 10.59 -0.92 -29.11
C ASN A 206 11.12 -2.03 -30.03
N VAL A 207 12.37 -1.88 -30.50
CA VAL A 207 13.02 -2.78 -31.48
C VAL A 207 12.98 -4.26 -31.07
N ASN A 208 12.99 -4.56 -29.76
CA ASN A 208 12.90 -5.91 -29.21
C ASN A 208 11.45 -6.45 -29.08
N GLY A 209 10.45 -5.69 -29.53
CA GLY A 209 9.02 -5.99 -29.41
C GLY A 209 8.45 -5.75 -28.00
N ALA A 210 9.21 -5.16 -27.08
CA ALA A 210 8.77 -4.86 -25.72
C ALA A 210 8.28 -3.41 -25.59
N MET A 211 7.27 -3.19 -24.74
CA MET A 211 6.87 -1.84 -24.33
C MET A 211 7.71 -1.41 -23.12
N ARG A 212 8.25 -0.18 -23.11
CA ARG A 212 9.05 0.30 -21.97
C ARG A 212 8.17 0.94 -20.91
N PHE A 213 8.25 0.40 -19.70
CA PHE A 213 7.65 0.98 -18.51
C PHE A 213 8.75 1.50 -17.60
N THR A 214 8.69 2.77 -17.24
CA THR A 214 9.66 3.39 -16.33
C THR A 214 8.93 3.85 -15.07
N PHE A 215 9.27 3.23 -13.93
CA PHE A 215 8.72 3.54 -12.61
C PHE A 215 9.87 3.81 -11.63
N ALA A 216 10.63 4.86 -11.93
CA ALA A 216 11.86 5.18 -11.21
C ALA A 216 11.62 6.12 -10.01
N ASN A 217 12.49 6.06 -9.01
CA ASN A 217 12.39 6.88 -7.79
C ASN A 217 11.01 6.77 -7.12
N GLN A 218 10.51 5.54 -6.96
CA GLN A 218 9.23 5.24 -6.31
C GLN A 218 9.44 4.44 -5.02
N GLN A 219 8.39 3.83 -4.48
CA GLN A 219 8.42 2.99 -3.28
C GLN A 219 8.05 1.53 -3.59
N LEU A 220 8.34 1.08 -4.81
CA LEU A 220 7.93 -0.25 -5.27
C LEU A 220 8.82 -1.33 -4.68
N THR A 221 8.21 -2.45 -4.30
CA THR A 221 8.90 -3.66 -3.79
C THR A 221 8.38 -4.93 -4.46
N ASP A 222 7.33 -4.84 -5.27
CA ASP A 222 6.74 -5.98 -5.97
C ASP A 222 6.49 -5.60 -7.44
N PHE A 223 7.34 -6.11 -8.32
CA PHE A 223 7.26 -5.83 -9.76
C PHE A 223 6.40 -6.85 -10.51
N SER A 224 5.89 -7.88 -9.85
CA SER A 224 5.13 -8.96 -10.51
C SER A 224 3.84 -8.50 -11.17
N VAL A 225 3.28 -7.37 -10.72
CA VAL A 225 2.10 -6.75 -11.33
C VAL A 225 2.33 -6.38 -12.81
N PHE A 226 3.56 -6.08 -13.21
CA PHE A 226 3.84 -5.65 -14.57
C PHE A 226 3.83 -6.80 -15.59
N GLN A 227 3.94 -8.05 -15.13
CA GLN A 227 3.84 -9.23 -15.98
C GLN A 227 2.49 -9.34 -16.72
N SER A 228 1.43 -8.74 -16.20
CA SER A 228 0.11 -8.79 -16.84
C SER A 228 0.00 -7.99 -18.14
N TYR A 229 1.02 -7.21 -18.51
CA TYR A 229 1.02 -6.33 -19.68
C TYR A 229 1.81 -6.91 -20.87
N GLY A 230 2.10 -8.21 -20.85
CA GLY A 230 2.85 -8.89 -21.90
C GLY A 230 4.35 -8.58 -21.83
N LYS A 231 5.03 -8.66 -22.98
CA LYS A 231 6.48 -8.44 -23.07
C LYS A 231 6.83 -6.98 -22.80
N ILE A 232 7.62 -6.72 -21.76
CA ILE A 232 7.98 -5.36 -21.31
C ILE A 232 9.46 -5.19 -20.99
N ASP A 233 9.93 -3.95 -21.11
CA ASP A 233 11.19 -3.50 -20.51
C ASP A 233 10.86 -2.61 -19.31
N LEU A 234 11.02 -3.14 -18.09
CA LEU A 234 10.74 -2.42 -16.85
C LEU A 234 12.00 -1.78 -16.28
N LEU A 235 12.04 -0.45 -16.26
CA LEU A 235 13.05 0.36 -15.60
C LEU A 235 12.51 0.89 -14.27
N ALA A 236 13.02 0.38 -13.16
CA ALA A 236 12.58 0.69 -11.81
C ALA A 236 13.77 1.02 -10.89
N PHE A 237 14.70 1.84 -11.36
CA PHE A 237 15.81 2.35 -10.54
C PHE A 237 15.35 3.40 -9.52
N GLY A 238 16.15 3.70 -8.51
CA GLY A 238 15.90 4.74 -7.53
C GLY A 238 14.94 4.39 -6.40
N GLN A 239 14.57 3.12 -6.19
CA GLN A 239 13.47 2.83 -5.24
C GLN A 239 13.83 3.20 -3.79
N TYR A 240 12.89 3.83 -3.09
CA TYR A 240 12.94 4.06 -1.65
C TYR A 240 12.14 2.98 -0.92
N GLN A 241 12.83 2.06 -0.25
CA GLN A 241 12.20 0.84 0.29
C GLN A 241 12.47 0.72 1.79
N VAL A 242 11.41 0.72 2.61
CA VAL A 242 11.54 0.64 4.07
C VAL A 242 10.93 -0.63 4.62
N PHE A 243 11.79 -1.49 5.17
CA PHE A 243 11.46 -2.79 5.71
C PHE A 243 11.45 -2.76 7.24
N TRP A 244 10.27 -2.53 7.80
CA TRP A 244 10.05 -2.48 9.25
C TRP A 244 10.02 -3.86 9.91
N THR A 245 9.80 -4.92 9.13
CA THR A 245 9.67 -6.30 9.62
C THR A 245 10.30 -7.28 8.64
N PRO A 246 11.03 -8.31 9.11
CA PRO A 246 11.44 -8.50 10.50
C PRO A 246 12.41 -7.39 10.96
N VAL A 247 12.48 -7.17 12.27
CA VAL A 247 13.51 -6.31 12.87
C VAL A 247 14.69 -7.19 13.22
N THR A 248 15.90 -6.79 12.85
CA THR A 248 17.12 -7.49 13.24
C THR A 248 17.57 -6.97 14.61
N TYR A 249 17.61 -7.87 15.59
CA TYR A 249 18.10 -7.59 16.94
C TYR A 249 19.59 -7.89 17.02
N ILE A 250 20.33 -6.98 17.65
CA ILE A 250 21.77 -7.08 17.83
C ILE A 250 22.04 -6.78 19.29
N ASP A 251 22.49 -7.80 20.04
CA ASP A 251 22.90 -7.62 21.42
C ASP A 251 24.18 -6.77 21.49
N PRO A 252 24.16 -5.57 22.09
CA PRO A 252 25.34 -4.72 22.19
C PRO A 252 26.47 -5.34 23.02
N GLU A 253 26.16 -6.25 23.94
CA GLU A 253 27.12 -6.89 24.85
C GLU A 253 27.91 -8.00 24.15
N THR A 254 27.26 -8.74 23.25
CA THR A 254 27.89 -9.84 22.49
C THR A 254 28.23 -9.45 21.05
N TYR A 255 28.02 -8.18 20.67
CA TYR A 255 28.28 -7.71 19.32
C TYR A 255 29.77 -7.78 18.97
N ASP A 256 30.09 -8.59 17.97
CA ASP A 256 31.37 -8.63 17.29
C ASP A 256 31.22 -8.07 15.87
N PRO A 257 32.02 -7.07 15.45
CA PRO A 257 31.96 -6.52 14.10
C PRO A 257 32.26 -7.52 12.98
N THR A 258 32.81 -8.70 13.29
CA THR A 258 33.02 -9.79 12.33
C THR A 258 31.80 -10.72 12.21
N THR A 259 30.79 -10.58 13.08
CA THR A 259 29.54 -11.37 12.99
C THR A 259 28.73 -10.93 11.79
N ALA A 260 28.38 -11.88 10.92
CA ALA A 260 27.51 -11.62 9.77
C ALA A 260 26.04 -11.73 10.18
N TYR A 261 25.29 -10.65 9.95
CA TYR A 261 23.84 -10.60 10.13
C TYR A 261 23.13 -10.78 8.80
N ARG A 262 22.09 -11.61 8.79
CA ARG A 262 21.33 -11.94 7.58
C ARG A 262 20.14 -11.01 7.40
N PHE A 263 20.02 -10.45 6.21
CA PHE A 263 18.92 -9.61 5.77
C PHE A 263 18.30 -10.21 4.51
N PRO A 264 17.19 -10.98 4.65
CA PRO A 264 16.50 -11.56 3.52
C PRO A 264 15.87 -10.48 2.64
N THR A 265 15.96 -10.63 1.31
CA THR A 265 15.28 -9.70 0.41
C THR A 265 13.77 -9.69 0.65
N GLN A 266 13.18 -8.51 0.48
CA GLN A 266 11.74 -8.30 0.50
C GLN A 266 11.22 -7.74 -0.83
N VAL A 267 12.08 -7.75 -1.87
CA VAL A 267 11.76 -7.29 -3.22
C VAL A 267 11.43 -8.49 -4.10
N LYS A 268 10.42 -8.34 -4.97
CA LYS A 268 10.03 -9.36 -5.94
C LYS A 268 10.18 -8.89 -7.38
N GLY A 269 10.70 -9.75 -8.23
CA GLY A 269 10.78 -9.52 -9.67
C GLY A 269 9.47 -9.78 -10.41
N LEU A 270 9.53 -9.85 -11.73
CA LEU A 270 8.35 -9.97 -12.60
C LEU A 270 7.58 -11.28 -12.42
N GLU A 271 8.22 -12.38 -12.06
CA GLU A 271 7.56 -13.68 -11.80
C GLU A 271 7.18 -13.86 -10.31
N GLY A 272 7.36 -12.82 -9.50
CA GLY A 272 7.12 -12.84 -8.06
C GLY A 272 8.20 -13.55 -7.25
N GLU A 273 9.31 -13.91 -7.90
CA GLU A 273 10.51 -14.46 -7.31
C GLU A 273 11.24 -13.40 -6.46
N PRO A 274 11.83 -13.80 -5.32
CA PRO A 274 12.66 -12.88 -4.54
C PRO A 274 13.88 -12.46 -5.36
N ILE A 275 14.16 -11.16 -5.41
CA ILE A 275 15.35 -10.60 -6.08
C ILE A 275 16.11 -9.69 -5.13
N GLN A 276 17.44 -9.67 -5.21
CA GLN A 276 18.25 -8.69 -4.49
C GLN A 276 18.79 -7.65 -5.45
N THR A 277 18.32 -6.41 -5.29
CA THR A 277 18.59 -5.28 -6.17
C THR A 277 19.68 -4.35 -5.63
N SER A 278 20.09 -4.54 -4.37
CA SER A 278 21.02 -3.68 -3.65
C SER A 278 22.14 -4.54 -3.05
N THR A 279 23.39 -4.22 -3.38
CA THR A 279 24.56 -5.10 -3.16
C THR A 279 25.69 -4.44 -2.40
N HIS A 280 25.44 -3.28 -1.79
CA HIS A 280 26.40 -2.51 -1.03
C HIS A 280 25.79 -2.00 0.27
N VAL A 281 26.62 -1.75 1.30
CA VAL A 281 26.17 -1.20 2.59
C VAL A 281 26.44 0.30 2.60
N PHE A 282 25.38 1.10 2.61
CA PHE A 282 25.49 2.55 2.56
C PHE A 282 25.93 3.14 3.91
N TYR A 283 26.84 4.13 3.87
CA TYR A 283 27.39 4.84 5.04
C TYR A 283 27.87 3.93 6.18
N ASN A 284 28.52 2.81 5.84
CA ASN A 284 29.13 1.94 6.84
C ASN A 284 30.60 1.69 6.50
N ASP A 285 31.48 2.57 6.98
CA ASP A 285 32.93 2.52 6.71
C ASP A 285 33.59 1.18 7.10
N THR A 286 32.94 0.41 7.97
CA THR A 286 33.40 -0.92 8.43
C THR A 286 32.54 -2.08 7.93
N GLY A 287 31.46 -1.80 7.19
CA GLY A 287 30.49 -2.80 6.78
C GLY A 287 30.90 -3.57 5.54
N THR A 288 30.92 -4.90 5.62
CA THR A 288 31.11 -5.76 4.45
C THR A 288 29.77 -6.38 4.06
N TYR A 289 29.52 -6.46 2.75
CA TYR A 289 28.36 -7.15 2.17
C TYR A 289 28.82 -8.43 1.48
N VAL A 290 28.15 -9.54 1.77
CA VAL A 290 28.29 -10.80 1.04
C VAL A 290 26.90 -11.24 0.58
N LYS A 291 26.76 -11.51 -0.72
CA LYS A 291 25.53 -12.06 -1.30
C LYS A 291 25.46 -13.56 -1.01
N ASP A 292 24.37 -14.03 -0.39
CA ASP A 292 24.07 -15.45 -0.17
C ASP A 292 22.70 -15.77 -0.76
N GLY A 293 22.68 -16.26 -2.00
CA GLY A 293 21.47 -16.35 -2.81
C GLY A 293 20.85 -14.96 -3.03
N THR A 294 19.67 -14.74 -2.48
CA THR A 294 18.96 -13.44 -2.49
C THR A 294 19.08 -12.67 -1.17
N ASP A 295 19.76 -13.24 -0.19
CA ASP A 295 19.96 -12.61 1.11
C ASP A 295 21.25 -11.79 1.11
N ALA A 296 21.25 -10.74 1.92
CA ALA A 296 22.44 -9.97 2.24
C ALA A 296 23.00 -10.43 3.59
N LEU A 297 24.25 -10.88 3.61
CA LEU A 297 25.01 -11.08 4.83
C LEU A 297 25.87 -9.85 5.07
N VAL A 298 25.66 -9.18 6.20
CA VAL A 298 26.33 -7.90 6.50
C VAL A 298 27.09 -8.00 7.81
N GLN A 299 28.38 -7.69 7.77
CA GLN A 299 29.23 -7.53 8.96
C GLN A 299 29.47 -6.05 9.25
N GLY A 300 30.12 -5.74 10.37
CA GLY A 300 30.62 -4.40 10.67
C GLY A 300 29.54 -3.35 10.88
N LEU A 301 28.34 -3.73 11.32
CA LEU A 301 27.20 -2.84 11.57
C LEU A 301 27.53 -1.68 12.54
N ASN A 302 27.10 -0.48 12.19
CA ASN A 302 27.35 0.72 12.99
C ASN A 302 26.36 0.83 14.17
N LYS A 303 26.89 0.78 15.41
CA LYS A 303 26.13 0.86 16.68
C LYS A 303 25.26 2.11 16.83
N THR A 304 25.50 3.16 16.05
CA THR A 304 24.74 4.42 16.12
C THR A 304 23.50 4.44 15.24
N LEU A 305 23.38 3.49 14.31
CA LEU A 305 22.29 3.44 13.33
C LEU A 305 21.18 2.48 13.78
N ASN A 306 19.93 2.89 13.57
CA ASN A 306 18.76 2.02 13.76
C ASN A 306 18.33 1.30 12.48
N TRP A 307 19.20 1.31 11.46
CA TRP A 307 18.96 0.75 10.15
C TRP A 307 20.26 0.16 9.60
N VAL A 308 20.13 -0.95 8.88
CA VAL A 308 21.07 -1.28 7.81
C VAL A 308 20.47 -0.72 6.54
N ILE A 309 21.28 0.05 5.80
CA ILE A 309 20.88 0.59 4.52
C ILE A 309 21.67 -0.16 3.47
N LEU A 310 20.97 -0.90 2.61
CA LEU A 310 21.58 -1.52 1.44
C LEU A 310 21.26 -0.65 0.22
N ASP A 311 22.28 -0.30 -0.54
CA ASP A 311 22.14 0.46 -1.78
C ASP A 311 22.86 -0.25 -2.94
N HIS A 312 22.84 0.38 -4.10
CA HIS A 312 23.53 -0.13 -5.28
C HIS A 312 24.98 0.38 -5.33
N GLN A 313 25.90 -0.49 -5.75
CA GLN A 313 27.32 -0.12 -5.88
C GLN A 313 27.56 0.60 -7.21
N TYR A 314 27.89 1.89 -7.18
CA TYR A 314 28.34 2.60 -8.38
C TYR A 314 29.78 2.21 -8.73
N ASN A 315 30.05 1.90 -10.00
CA ASN A 315 31.43 1.76 -10.49
C ASN A 315 32.10 3.14 -10.67
N ASN A 316 33.42 3.18 -10.89
CA ASN A 316 34.23 4.41 -11.03
C ASN A 316 33.79 5.39 -12.15
N SER A 317 32.76 5.05 -12.92
CA SER A 317 32.15 5.94 -13.93
C SER A 317 30.83 6.57 -13.49
N ASN A 318 30.43 6.45 -12.21
CA ASN A 318 29.13 6.90 -11.67
C ASN A 318 27.91 6.29 -12.37
N TYR A 319 28.07 5.13 -13.03
CA TYR A 319 26.96 4.38 -13.59
C TYR A 319 26.65 3.16 -12.71
N PRO A 320 25.36 2.88 -12.45
CA PRO A 320 24.96 1.59 -11.91
C PRO A 320 25.14 0.54 -13.01
N ASP A 321 26.06 -0.42 -12.84
CA ASP A 321 26.08 -1.64 -13.65
C ASP A 321 24.91 -2.53 -13.19
N LEU A 322 23.70 -2.15 -13.57
CA LEU A 322 22.54 -3.01 -13.40
C LEU A 322 22.37 -3.87 -14.64
N ASP A 323 22.91 -5.08 -14.56
CA ASP A 323 22.55 -6.12 -15.51
C ASP A 323 21.04 -6.36 -15.43
N PRO A 324 20.30 -6.23 -16.55
CA PRO A 324 18.88 -6.52 -16.55
C PRO A 324 18.65 -7.99 -16.19
N ILE A 325 17.66 -8.24 -15.33
CA ILE A 325 17.11 -9.59 -15.19
C ILE A 325 16.30 -9.88 -16.45
N VAL A 326 16.71 -10.88 -17.23
CA VAL A 326 16.03 -11.30 -18.46
C VAL A 326 15.13 -12.49 -18.16
N TYR A 327 13.85 -12.36 -18.47
CA TYR A 327 12.83 -13.39 -18.25
C TYR A 327 12.62 -14.26 -19.50
N ALA A 328 11.96 -15.41 -19.32
CA ALA A 328 11.78 -16.41 -20.38
C ALA A 328 10.94 -15.90 -21.57
N ASP A 329 10.03 -14.96 -21.34
CA ASP A 329 9.24 -14.28 -22.37
C ASP A 329 10.01 -13.15 -23.09
N GLY A 330 11.26 -12.92 -22.70
CA GLY A 330 12.12 -11.85 -23.18
C GLY A 330 11.83 -10.49 -22.55
N SER A 331 11.00 -10.41 -21.51
CA SER A 331 10.86 -9.21 -20.69
C SER A 331 12.14 -8.93 -19.91
N THR A 332 12.39 -7.67 -19.58
CA THR A 332 13.55 -7.25 -18.80
C THR A 332 13.14 -6.45 -17.56
N LEU A 333 13.88 -6.63 -16.46
CA LEU A 333 13.77 -5.82 -15.25
C LEU A 333 15.14 -5.25 -14.88
N VAL A 334 15.22 -3.92 -14.86
CA VAL A 334 16.34 -3.16 -14.31
C VAL A 334 15.84 -2.46 -13.05
N ALA A 335 16.30 -2.87 -11.88
CA ALA A 335 15.85 -2.31 -10.62
C ALA A 335 16.98 -2.20 -9.60
N ASP A 336 16.99 -1.10 -8.86
CA ASP A 336 17.78 -0.88 -7.65
C ASP A 336 16.96 -0.12 -6.60
N GLY A 337 17.52 0.02 -5.41
CA GLY A 337 16.89 0.80 -4.36
C GLY A 337 17.78 1.05 -3.16
N MET A 338 17.46 2.10 -2.40
CA MET A 338 17.89 2.22 -1.02
C MET A 338 16.93 1.43 -0.13
N GLN A 339 17.41 0.30 0.37
CA GLN A 339 16.69 -0.63 1.21
C GLN A 339 17.03 -0.40 2.68
N TYR A 340 16.06 0.04 3.47
CA TYR A 340 16.20 0.29 4.89
C TYR A 340 15.69 -0.92 5.69
N TYR A 341 16.58 -1.72 6.24
CA TYR A 341 16.24 -2.83 7.15
C TYR A 341 16.34 -2.38 8.60
N ALA A 342 15.26 -2.50 9.35
CA ALA A 342 15.20 -2.03 10.73
C ALA A 342 16.16 -2.81 11.64
N LEU A 343 17.03 -2.08 12.36
CA LEU A 343 17.89 -2.62 13.41
C LEU A 343 17.40 -2.21 14.79
N LYS A 344 17.75 -3.04 15.77
CA LYS A 344 17.74 -2.65 17.17
C LYS A 344 18.95 -3.19 17.92
N TRP A 345 19.64 -2.28 18.60
CA TRP A 345 20.77 -2.55 19.49
C TRP A 345 20.28 -2.95 20.89
N GLU A 346 19.59 -4.09 20.95
CA GLU A 346 19.18 -4.76 22.17
C GLU A 346 19.19 -6.27 21.92
N ALA A 347 19.47 -7.07 22.96
CA ALA A 347 19.36 -8.51 22.87
C ALA A 347 18.00 -8.91 22.30
N GLU A 348 17.98 -9.93 21.43
CA GLU A 348 16.73 -10.43 20.89
C GLU A 348 15.84 -10.82 22.07
N PRO A 349 14.60 -10.30 22.16
CA PRO A 349 13.75 -10.57 23.30
C PRO A 349 13.54 -12.07 23.37
N GLU A 350 14.02 -12.70 24.45
CA GLU A 350 13.88 -14.13 24.65
C GLU A 350 12.43 -14.53 24.37
N GLU A 351 12.24 -15.36 23.35
CA GLU A 351 11.01 -16.12 23.28
C GLU A 351 10.95 -16.91 24.58
N SER A 352 9.91 -16.64 25.38
CA SER A 352 9.56 -17.45 26.55
C SER A 352 9.44 -18.91 26.14
N SER A 353 10.57 -19.60 26.13
CA SER A 353 10.68 -21.04 25.98
C SER A 353 10.34 -21.60 27.35
N SER A 354 9.09 -21.97 27.55
CA SER A 354 8.72 -22.80 28.70
C SER A 354 9.26 -24.21 28.42
N SER A 355 10.53 -24.44 28.72
CA SER A 355 11.09 -25.78 28.85
C SER A 355 10.57 -26.39 30.17
N SER A 356 9.68 -27.37 30.06
CA SER A 356 9.28 -28.18 31.20
C SER A 356 10.35 -29.24 31.42
N THR A 357 11.22 -29.01 32.38
CA THR A 357 12.17 -30.01 32.91
C THR A 357 11.40 -31.17 33.53
N THR A 358 11.62 -32.36 32.99
CA THR A 358 11.27 -33.66 33.58
C THR A 358 12.07 -33.89 34.86
N THR A 359 11.37 -34.10 35.98
CA THR A 359 11.90 -34.85 37.12
C THR A 359 10.82 -35.81 37.60
N GLY A 360 11.15 -37.10 37.60
CA GLY A 360 10.26 -38.18 38.03
C GLY A 360 10.35 -38.48 39.53
N GLY A 361 9.37 -39.28 39.98
CA GLY A 361 9.24 -39.88 41.30
C GLY A 361 8.04 -39.30 42.06
N GLY A 362 7.05 -40.05 42.55
CA GLY A 362 6.79 -41.48 42.60
C GLY A 362 5.74 -41.75 43.70
N SER A 363 4.86 -42.74 43.48
CA SER A 363 4.11 -43.54 44.47
C SER A 363 2.77 -43.04 45.07
N GLY A 364 1.81 -43.98 45.11
CA GLY A 364 0.63 -44.04 46.02
C GLY A 364 -0.73 -43.74 45.35
N SER A 365 -1.44 -44.68 44.71
CA SER A 365 -2.21 -45.86 45.17
C SER A 365 -3.71 -45.60 45.45
N ALA A 366 -4.56 -46.40 44.77
CA ALA A 366 -5.93 -46.87 45.10
C ALA A 366 -7.07 -45.81 45.17
N THR A 367 -8.33 -46.00 44.73
CA THR A 367 -9.15 -47.18 44.39
C THR A 367 -10.40 -46.73 43.58
N THR A 368 -11.06 -47.70 42.95
CA THR A 368 -12.18 -47.72 41.97
C THR A 368 -13.62 -47.59 42.59
N PRO A 369 -14.74 -47.98 41.94
CA PRO A 369 -15.57 -47.31 40.91
C PRO A 369 -17.10 -47.34 41.27
N ILE A 370 -18.01 -47.41 40.26
CA ILE A 370 -19.49 -47.71 40.23
C ILE A 370 -20.32 -46.47 39.80
N ASP A 371 -20.85 -46.28 38.58
CA ASP A 371 -21.70 -47.04 37.60
C ASP A 371 -23.24 -46.76 37.78
N PRO A 372 -24.15 -47.12 36.85
CA PRO A 372 -24.83 -46.23 35.90
C PRO A 372 -26.38 -46.26 36.02
N GLY A 373 -27.10 -45.36 35.34
CA GLY A 373 -28.57 -45.42 35.29
C GLY A 373 -29.22 -44.57 34.20
N THR A 374 -29.74 -45.25 33.18
CA THR A 374 -30.67 -44.83 32.10
C THR A 374 -31.79 -45.89 32.05
N PRO A 375 -32.89 -45.82 31.25
CA PRO A 375 -33.48 -44.73 30.42
C PRO A 375 -35.04 -44.64 30.47
N SER A 376 -35.65 -43.63 29.81
CA SER A 376 -36.95 -43.71 29.07
C SER A 376 -37.21 -42.37 28.32
N THR A 377 -37.08 -42.27 26.98
CA THR A 377 -38.14 -42.23 25.91
C THR A 377 -39.26 -41.18 26.14
N THR A 378 -39.60 -40.22 25.24
CA THR A 378 -39.98 -40.33 23.81
C THR A 378 -40.02 -38.96 23.08
N GLU A 379 -39.64 -38.96 21.79
CA GLU A 379 -40.02 -38.13 20.61
C GLU A 379 -39.65 -36.63 20.40
N SER A 380 -38.62 -36.46 19.55
CA SER A 380 -38.60 -35.83 18.21
C SER A 380 -39.42 -34.55 17.90
N SER A 381 -38.69 -33.44 17.66
CA SER A 381 -38.78 -32.70 16.40
C SER A 381 -37.55 -31.81 16.16
N THR A 382 -37.16 -31.75 14.90
CA THR A 382 -35.90 -31.24 14.37
C THR A 382 -35.91 -29.71 14.27
N ALA A 383 -34.97 -29.03 14.94
CA ALA A 383 -34.56 -27.67 14.56
C ALA A 383 -33.10 -27.42 14.96
N THR A 384 -32.23 -27.43 13.95
CA THR A 384 -30.79 -27.16 14.06
C THR A 384 -30.55 -25.68 14.41
N SER A 385 -30.56 -25.34 15.70
CA SER A 385 -30.07 -24.04 16.19
C SER A 385 -28.60 -24.15 16.59
N ASN A 386 -27.72 -23.74 15.69
CA ASN A 386 -26.32 -23.48 16.05
C ASN A 386 -26.23 -22.11 16.71
N ALA A 387 -26.43 -22.11 18.03
CA ALA A 387 -26.13 -20.97 18.88
C ALA A 387 -24.62 -20.71 18.86
N ASP A 388 -24.23 -19.71 18.07
CA ASP A 388 -22.93 -19.07 18.10
C ASP A 388 -22.76 -18.40 19.47
N SER A 389 -22.06 -19.06 20.40
CA SER A 389 -21.59 -18.40 21.61
C SER A 389 -20.49 -17.43 21.23
N THR A 390 -20.94 -16.25 20.80
CA THR A 390 -20.19 -15.02 20.74
C THR A 390 -19.32 -14.90 21.99
N VAL A 391 -18.03 -14.62 21.81
CA VAL A 391 -17.26 -13.92 22.86
C VAL A 391 -17.84 -12.51 22.92
N THR A 392 -18.96 -12.38 23.62
CA THR A 392 -19.68 -11.16 23.95
C THR A 392 -20.06 -11.27 25.42
N ALA A 393 -19.28 -10.59 26.26
CA ALA A 393 -19.53 -10.07 27.61
C ALA A 393 -18.19 -10.08 28.37
N GLY A 394 -17.77 -9.06 29.14
CA GLY A 394 -18.59 -8.05 29.79
C GLY A 394 -18.14 -6.60 29.58
N SER A 395 -19.16 -5.76 29.45
CA SER A 395 -19.14 -4.34 29.72
C SER A 395 -18.54 -4.04 31.09
N ALA A 396 -17.43 -3.32 31.13
CA ALA A 396 -17.34 -2.19 32.05
C ALA A 396 -17.73 -0.97 31.21
N ALA A 397 -18.86 -0.35 31.58
CA ALA A 397 -19.43 0.77 30.89
C ALA A 397 -18.41 1.92 30.79
N ASP A 398 -17.88 2.15 29.60
CA ASP A 398 -17.32 3.45 29.27
C ASP A 398 -18.53 4.34 28.91
N GLN A 399 -19.15 4.87 29.96
CA GLN A 399 -20.13 5.95 29.84
C GLN A 399 -19.37 7.14 29.28
N ILE A 400 -19.33 7.27 27.95
CA ILE A 400 -18.94 8.53 27.33
C ILE A 400 -20.04 9.51 27.67
N THR A 401 -19.77 10.39 28.64
CA THR A 401 -20.64 11.51 28.98
C THR A 401 -20.79 12.39 27.75
N GLY A 402 -21.94 12.28 27.07
CA GLY A 402 -22.64 13.29 26.25
C GLY A 402 -21.93 14.03 25.10
N THR A 403 -20.60 14.06 25.03
CA THR A 403 -19.87 15.01 24.21
C THR A 403 -19.52 14.40 22.85
N PRO A 404 -19.86 15.08 21.73
CA PRO A 404 -19.40 14.69 20.41
C PRO A 404 -17.86 14.69 20.31
N ALA A 405 -17.30 13.75 19.55
CA ALA A 405 -15.88 13.72 19.19
C ALA A 405 -15.46 14.99 18.43
N THR A 406 -14.33 15.58 18.81
CA THR A 406 -13.83 16.86 18.27
C THR A 406 -13.36 16.75 16.82
N THR A 407 -13.36 17.88 16.10
CA THR A 407 -12.76 17.95 14.74
C THR A 407 -11.29 17.55 14.78
N GLY A 408 -10.86 16.80 13.76
CA GLY A 408 -9.55 16.17 13.62
C GLY A 408 -9.40 14.85 14.37
N SER A 409 -10.29 14.53 15.33
CA SER A 409 -10.25 13.25 16.04
C SER A 409 -10.77 12.11 15.17
N VAL A 410 -10.52 10.87 15.60
CA VAL A 410 -10.94 9.67 14.87
C VAL A 410 -12.06 8.97 15.62
N VAL A 411 -13.15 8.64 14.91
CA VAL A 411 -14.24 7.79 15.39
C VAL A 411 -14.26 6.46 14.64
N TYR A 412 -14.81 5.41 15.24
CA TYR A 412 -15.07 4.14 14.58
C TYR A 412 -16.56 3.77 14.60
N ALA A 413 -16.99 2.91 13.67
CA ALA A 413 -18.37 2.39 13.69
C ALA A 413 -18.48 1.17 14.60
N VAL A 414 -19.47 1.15 15.50
CA VAL A 414 -19.78 0.01 16.39
C VAL A 414 -21.03 -0.76 16.00
N LYS A 415 -21.84 -0.18 15.11
CA LYS A 415 -23.04 -0.75 14.47
C LYS A 415 -22.96 -0.54 12.96
N PRO A 416 -23.84 -1.20 12.17
CA PRO A 416 -23.91 -0.93 10.74
C PRO A 416 -24.25 0.54 10.50
N ILE A 417 -23.52 1.19 9.59
CA ILE A 417 -23.77 2.56 9.16
C ILE A 417 -23.61 2.67 7.64
N TYR A 418 -24.10 3.77 7.09
CA TYR A 418 -23.78 4.18 5.73
C TYR A 418 -23.05 5.53 5.78
N LEU A 419 -22.16 5.76 4.82
CA LEU A 419 -21.66 7.07 4.49
C LEU A 419 -22.63 7.73 3.51
N TYR A 420 -22.99 8.99 3.75
CA TYR A 420 -23.94 9.73 2.93
C TYR A 420 -23.30 10.94 2.28
N ARG A 421 -23.80 11.31 1.08
CA ARG A 421 -23.42 12.56 0.42
C ARG A 421 -23.87 13.79 1.21
N ASN A 422 -25.04 13.74 1.86
CA ASN A 422 -25.63 14.85 2.62
C ASN A 422 -26.03 14.45 4.05
N ALA A 423 -26.09 15.43 4.96
CA ALA A 423 -26.36 15.21 6.38
C ALA A 423 -27.78 14.69 6.72
N THR A 424 -28.74 14.78 5.79
CA THR A 424 -30.14 14.37 6.01
C THR A 424 -30.38 12.87 5.81
N PHE A 425 -29.42 12.13 5.25
CA PHE A 425 -29.42 10.66 5.17
C PHE A 425 -30.53 10.06 4.30
N LYS A 426 -30.67 10.54 3.04
CA LYS A 426 -31.59 9.91 2.10
C LYS A 426 -31.00 8.62 1.55
N ASN A 427 -31.82 7.60 1.31
CA ASN A 427 -31.35 6.30 0.81
C ASN A 427 -30.59 6.40 -0.51
N ARG A 428 -31.06 7.25 -1.43
CA ARG A 428 -30.41 7.54 -2.72
C ARG A 428 -29.05 8.24 -2.62
N GLU A 429 -28.67 8.72 -1.43
CA GLU A 429 -27.43 9.47 -1.18
C GLU A 429 -26.37 8.62 -0.48
N ARG A 430 -26.58 7.31 -0.33
CA ARG A 430 -25.62 6.39 0.28
C ARG A 430 -24.43 6.19 -0.65
N LEU A 431 -23.22 6.44 -0.14
CA LEU A 431 -21.95 6.33 -0.86
C LEU A 431 -21.21 5.03 -0.56
N ALA A 432 -21.40 4.49 0.64
CA ALA A 432 -20.78 3.25 1.09
C ALA A 432 -21.58 2.65 2.26
N LYS A 433 -21.54 1.32 2.36
CA LYS A 433 -22.10 0.55 3.48
C LYS A 433 -20.97 0.01 4.33
N TYR A 434 -21.11 0.13 5.65
CA TYR A 434 -20.23 -0.48 6.62
C TYR A 434 -21.04 -1.42 7.49
N VAL A 435 -20.80 -2.72 7.36
CA VAL A 435 -21.42 -3.72 8.23
C VAL A 435 -20.80 -3.67 9.63
N GLN A 436 -21.45 -4.31 10.59
CA GLN A 436 -20.89 -4.41 11.93
C GLN A 436 -19.66 -5.32 11.94
N GLN A 437 -18.50 -4.72 12.12
CA GLN A 437 -17.23 -5.43 12.19
C GLN A 437 -16.85 -5.87 13.62
N PRO A 438 -16.08 -6.97 13.75
CA PRO A 438 -15.34 -7.27 14.97
C PRO A 438 -14.47 -6.09 15.39
N ARG A 439 -14.25 -5.94 16.69
CA ARG A 439 -13.63 -4.73 17.27
C ARG A 439 -12.30 -4.33 16.59
N ILE A 440 -11.42 -5.29 16.33
CA ILE A 440 -10.11 -5.05 15.71
C ILE A 440 -10.20 -4.58 14.24
N ASN A 441 -11.31 -4.87 13.56
CA ASN A 441 -11.56 -4.54 12.15
C ASN A 441 -12.58 -3.40 11.98
N ARG A 442 -12.99 -2.71 13.04
CA ARG A 442 -13.97 -1.61 12.92
C ARG A 442 -13.45 -0.50 12.00
N PRO A 443 -14.27 0.01 11.07
CA PRO A 443 -13.86 1.08 10.17
C PRO A 443 -13.67 2.37 10.97
N MET A 444 -12.62 3.11 10.63
CA MET A 444 -12.24 4.39 11.23
C MET A 444 -12.51 5.56 10.29
N PHE A 445 -12.87 6.69 10.89
CA PHE A 445 -13.22 7.92 10.19
C PHE A 445 -12.61 9.13 10.91
N VAL A 446 -11.88 9.98 10.20
CA VAL A 446 -11.43 11.28 10.74
C VAL A 446 -12.60 12.24 10.67
N VAL A 447 -12.95 12.86 11.79
CA VAL A 447 -13.96 13.92 11.86
C VAL A 447 -13.38 15.20 11.25
N LYS A 448 -13.91 15.65 10.13
CA LYS A 448 -13.52 16.89 9.45
C LYS A 448 -14.39 18.08 9.86
N GLY A 449 -15.55 17.82 10.44
CA GLY A 449 -16.44 18.83 10.97
C GLY A 449 -17.80 18.25 11.33
N TYR A 450 -18.78 19.14 11.49
CA TYR A 450 -20.14 18.78 11.89
C TYR A 450 -21.14 19.32 10.90
N ALA A 451 -22.28 18.64 10.82
CA ALA A 451 -23.47 19.15 10.15
C ALA A 451 -24.72 18.77 10.93
N ARG A 452 -25.84 19.38 10.58
CA ARG A 452 -27.16 18.99 11.07
C ARG A 452 -28.00 18.50 9.90
N SER A 453 -28.79 17.46 10.12
CA SER A 453 -29.85 17.09 9.19
C SER A 453 -30.95 18.15 9.14
N ALA A 454 -31.87 18.03 8.19
CA ALA A 454 -33.02 18.93 8.08
C ALA A 454 -33.85 19.05 9.39
N ASN A 455 -33.91 17.99 10.20
CA ASN A 455 -34.57 17.98 11.51
C ASN A 455 -33.61 18.28 12.70
N GLY A 456 -32.45 18.90 12.45
CA GLY A 456 -31.52 19.37 13.48
C GLY A 456 -30.61 18.31 14.11
N THR A 457 -30.67 17.04 13.70
CA THR A 457 -29.85 15.95 14.28
C THR A 457 -28.38 16.11 13.90
N LEU A 458 -27.47 16.04 14.88
CA LEU A 458 -26.03 16.15 14.66
C LEU A 458 -25.46 14.98 13.82
N ARG A 459 -24.60 15.33 12.86
CA ARG A 459 -23.84 14.42 12.00
C ARG A 459 -22.38 14.81 12.00
N TYR A 460 -21.50 13.82 11.80
CA TYR A 460 -20.10 14.09 11.49
C TYR A 460 -19.92 14.22 9.98
N ARG A 461 -19.20 15.25 9.53
CA ARG A 461 -18.53 15.26 8.22
C ARG A 461 -17.19 14.53 8.40
N VAL A 462 -16.91 13.52 7.59
CA VAL A 462 -15.77 12.63 7.80
C VAL A 462 -15.00 12.31 6.51
N THR A 463 -13.78 11.82 6.71
CA THR A 463 -13.00 11.06 5.72
C THR A 463 -12.80 9.65 6.24
N ASP A 464 -13.06 8.64 5.41
CA ASP A 464 -12.71 7.24 5.67
C ASP A 464 -11.19 7.07 5.60
N VAL A 465 -10.58 6.58 6.69
CA VAL A 465 -9.11 6.40 6.82
C VAL A 465 -8.70 4.93 6.91
N ASN A 466 -9.50 4.05 6.32
CA ASN A 466 -9.19 2.63 6.25
C ASN A 466 -8.43 2.33 4.95
N HIS A 467 -7.15 2.73 4.90
CA HIS A 467 -6.31 2.78 3.69
C HIS A 467 -6.25 1.49 2.85
N ARG A 468 -6.49 0.33 3.45
CA ARG A 468 -6.48 -0.97 2.74
C ARG A 468 -7.83 -1.42 2.19
N SER A 469 -8.88 -0.60 2.35
CA SER A 469 -10.26 -0.93 1.97
C SER A 469 -10.71 -0.18 0.72
N GLN A 470 -11.68 -0.73 0.00
CA GLN A 470 -12.28 -0.06 -1.18
C GLN A 470 -12.99 1.26 -0.86
N THR A 471 -13.21 1.58 0.41
CA THR A 471 -13.84 2.84 0.83
C THR A 471 -12.83 3.87 1.34
N ALA A 472 -11.53 3.56 1.30
CA ALA A 472 -10.47 4.48 1.68
C ALA A 472 -10.62 5.85 1.01
N GLY A 473 -10.39 6.92 1.76
CA GLY A 473 -10.44 8.30 1.25
C GLY A 473 -11.85 8.86 1.04
N LYS A 474 -12.91 8.02 0.99
CA LYS A 474 -14.28 8.51 0.78
C LYS A 474 -14.67 9.53 1.85
N THR A 475 -15.22 10.66 1.39
CA THR A 475 -15.73 11.72 2.27
C THR A 475 -17.25 11.76 2.25
N GLY A 476 -17.84 12.26 3.34
CA GLY A 476 -19.28 12.38 3.44
C GLY A 476 -19.73 12.54 4.89
N TYR A 477 -20.97 12.12 5.16
CA TYR A 477 -21.60 12.28 6.45
C TYR A 477 -21.93 10.92 7.09
N ILE A 478 -21.57 10.77 8.36
CA ILE A 478 -21.96 9.63 9.21
C ILE A 478 -22.70 10.13 10.46
N THR A 479 -23.43 9.23 11.12
CA THR A 479 -24.17 9.58 12.32
C THR A 479 -23.20 9.98 13.43
N ALA A 480 -23.54 11.03 14.19
CA ALA A 480 -22.81 11.39 15.41
C ALA A 480 -23.39 10.71 16.67
N ASN A 481 -24.37 9.82 16.49
CA ASN A 481 -24.99 9.12 17.59
C ASN A 481 -24.01 8.11 18.19
N GLN A 482 -23.73 8.26 19.49
CA GLN A 482 -22.77 7.42 20.21
C GLN A 482 -23.13 5.92 20.21
N ARG A 483 -24.41 5.56 19.99
CA ARG A 483 -24.82 4.16 19.82
C ARG A 483 -24.28 3.51 18.54
N TYR A 484 -23.82 4.31 17.58
CA TYR A 484 -23.33 3.87 16.27
C TYR A 484 -21.86 4.21 16.05
N THR A 485 -21.38 5.33 16.59
CA THR A 485 -20.01 5.80 16.44
C THR A 485 -19.41 6.20 17.78
N LEU A 486 -18.20 5.75 18.10
CA LEU A 486 -17.48 6.24 19.30
C LEU A 486 -16.08 6.74 18.91
N PRO A 487 -15.44 7.59 19.73
CA PRO A 487 -14.03 7.90 19.62
C PRO A 487 -13.18 6.62 19.60
N VAL A 488 -12.18 6.58 18.72
CA VAL A 488 -11.24 5.46 18.61
C VAL A 488 -10.36 5.34 19.84
N TYR A 489 -10.04 6.46 20.50
CA TYR A 489 -9.21 6.47 21.70
C TYR A 489 -10.05 6.47 22.97
N TYR A 490 -9.56 5.85 24.05
CA TYR A 490 -10.19 5.98 25.37
C TYR A 490 -10.06 7.41 25.90
N GLN A 491 -11.11 7.91 26.53
CA GLN A 491 -11.16 9.26 27.12
C GLN A 491 -10.97 9.23 28.65
N ALA A 492 -11.13 8.06 29.26
CA ALA A 492 -10.90 7.84 30.67
C ALA A 492 -9.86 6.73 30.90
N LYS A 493 -9.23 6.75 32.08
CA LYS A 493 -8.33 5.69 32.53
C LYS A 493 -9.13 4.43 32.85
N HIS A 494 -8.58 3.27 32.49
CA HIS A 494 -9.01 1.96 33.01
C HIS A 494 -7.84 1.31 33.74
N ALA A 495 -8.06 0.75 34.93
CA ALA A 495 -6.97 0.21 35.77
C ALA A 495 -6.20 -0.95 35.12
N LYS A 496 -6.88 -1.74 34.28
CA LYS A 496 -6.28 -2.81 33.48
C LYS A 496 -6.75 -2.68 32.03
N ILE A 497 -5.87 -3.07 31.12
CA ILE A 497 -6.20 -3.23 29.70
C ILE A 497 -5.63 -4.56 29.20
N THR A 498 -6.26 -5.17 28.21
CA THR A 498 -5.77 -6.35 27.50
C THR A 498 -5.39 -5.96 26.08
N VAL A 499 -4.21 -6.37 25.60
CA VAL A 499 -3.80 -6.21 24.20
C VAL A 499 -4.64 -7.09 23.31
N ILE A 500 -5.28 -6.53 22.27
CA ILE A 500 -6.13 -7.29 21.34
C ILE A 500 -5.66 -7.23 19.88
N ASN A 501 -4.68 -6.37 19.55
CA ASN A 501 -4.10 -6.32 18.22
C ASN A 501 -3.39 -7.65 17.89
N PRO A 502 -3.68 -8.31 16.74
CA PRO A 502 -2.97 -9.54 16.35
C PRO A 502 -1.45 -9.37 16.28
N GLY A 503 -0.98 -8.19 15.88
CA GLY A 503 0.43 -7.83 15.85
C GLY A 503 0.98 -7.30 17.19
N GLY A 504 0.23 -7.40 18.29
CA GLY A 504 0.63 -6.85 19.60
C GLY A 504 0.65 -5.32 19.67
N VAL A 505 1.18 -4.77 20.76
CA VAL A 505 1.39 -3.31 20.92
C VAL A 505 2.74 -3.01 21.54
N ASN A 506 3.39 -1.96 21.07
CA ASN A 506 4.60 -1.44 21.68
C ASN A 506 4.26 -0.53 22.86
N ALA A 507 5.12 -0.57 23.87
CA ALA A 507 5.16 0.35 24.99
C ALA A 507 6.42 1.23 24.89
N TYR A 508 6.25 2.51 25.21
CA TYR A 508 7.19 3.57 24.90
C TYR A 508 7.60 4.31 26.15
N ARG A 509 8.80 4.93 26.14
CA ARG A 509 9.26 5.72 27.29
C ARG A 509 8.51 7.06 27.42
N LYS A 510 8.02 7.61 26.31
CA LYS A 510 7.36 8.91 26.24
C LYS A 510 5.94 8.83 25.69
N ALA A 511 5.10 9.81 26.05
CA ALA A 511 3.69 9.86 25.65
C ALA A 511 3.47 10.17 24.15
N ASP A 512 4.47 10.74 23.47
CA ASP A 512 4.49 10.93 22.02
C ASP A 512 4.78 9.62 21.25
N LEU A 513 4.93 8.49 21.96
CA LEU A 513 5.34 7.19 21.45
C LEU A 513 6.74 7.17 20.82
N LYS A 514 7.67 8.01 21.30
CA LYS A 514 9.09 7.88 20.99
C LYS A 514 9.80 6.93 21.96
N GLY A 515 10.85 6.28 21.47
CA GLY A 515 11.65 5.33 22.25
C GLY A 515 10.84 4.11 22.65
N ALA A 516 10.47 3.29 21.66
CA ALA A 516 9.85 1.98 21.91
C ALA A 516 10.77 1.16 22.84
N ALA A 517 10.20 0.54 23.85
CA ALA A 517 10.97 -0.09 24.92
C ALA A 517 10.57 -1.54 25.18
N VAL A 518 9.29 -1.91 25.05
CA VAL A 518 8.83 -3.31 25.20
C VAL A 518 7.69 -3.57 24.22
N HIS A 519 7.69 -4.75 23.61
CA HIS A 519 6.57 -5.24 22.82
C HIS A 519 5.68 -6.17 23.65
N TYR A 520 4.37 -5.90 23.68
CA TYR A 520 3.37 -6.75 24.33
C TYR A 520 2.57 -7.53 23.29
N ARG A 521 2.69 -8.86 23.33
CA ARG A 521 1.96 -9.78 22.45
C ARG A 521 0.45 -9.72 22.72
N GLN A 522 -0.33 -10.15 21.74
CA GLN A 522 -1.79 -10.24 21.85
C GLN A 522 -2.19 -11.06 23.09
N GLY A 523 -3.15 -10.54 23.86
CA GLY A 523 -3.66 -11.14 25.09
C GLY A 523 -2.95 -10.74 26.38
N THR A 524 -1.85 -9.99 26.29
CA THR A 524 -1.18 -9.46 27.49
C THR A 524 -2.09 -8.51 28.27
N VAL A 525 -2.19 -8.70 29.59
CA VAL A 525 -2.91 -7.79 30.49
C VAL A 525 -1.92 -6.80 31.11
N LEU A 526 -2.18 -5.51 30.93
CA LEU A 526 -1.32 -4.42 31.39
C LEU A 526 -2.01 -3.62 32.49
N LYS A 527 -1.26 -3.27 33.53
CA LYS A 527 -1.70 -2.38 34.62
C LYS A 527 -1.46 -0.92 34.22
N VAL A 528 -2.49 -0.10 34.35
CA VAL A 528 -2.49 1.30 33.93
C VAL A 528 -2.68 2.20 35.14
N VAL A 529 -1.81 3.19 35.28
CA VAL A 529 -1.82 4.17 36.37
C VAL A 529 -2.34 5.53 35.92
N GLY A 530 -2.28 5.86 34.63
CA GLY A 530 -2.74 7.15 34.10
C GLY A 530 -3.22 7.08 32.65
N LEU A 531 -3.89 8.15 32.21
CA LEU A 531 -4.19 8.41 30.81
C LEU A 531 -3.59 9.77 30.45
N GLN A 532 -2.76 9.82 29.42
CA GLN A 532 -2.12 11.04 28.93
C GLN A 532 -2.71 11.41 27.57
N GLN A 533 -3.18 12.65 27.43
CA GLN A 533 -3.52 13.20 26.12
C GLN A 533 -2.24 13.67 25.41
N HIS A 534 -2.15 13.36 24.12
CA HIS A 534 -1.12 13.86 23.23
C HIS A 534 -1.77 14.23 21.89
N ARG A 535 -1.90 15.54 21.64
CA ARG A 535 -2.68 16.11 20.53
C ARG A 535 -4.12 15.56 20.55
N LEU A 536 -4.57 14.97 19.45
CA LEU A 536 -5.93 14.44 19.28
C LEU A 536 -6.06 12.95 19.67
N THR A 537 -5.05 12.40 20.35
CA THR A 537 -5.00 11.00 20.74
C THR A 537 -4.65 10.84 22.22
N THR A 538 -4.90 9.66 22.78
CA THR A 538 -4.56 9.37 24.18
C THR A 538 -3.66 8.13 24.30
N ARG A 539 -2.91 8.06 25.41
CA ARG A 539 -2.02 6.97 25.79
C ARG A 539 -2.29 6.54 27.22
N PHE A 540 -2.26 5.23 27.46
CA PHE A 540 -2.25 4.72 28.82
C PHE A 540 -0.82 4.76 29.37
N LYS A 541 -0.64 5.41 30.53
CA LYS A 541 0.58 5.30 31.32
C LYS A 541 0.49 4.04 32.15
N LEU A 542 1.41 3.11 31.93
CA LEU A 542 1.53 1.84 32.62
C LEU A 542 2.20 2.03 33.99
N SER A 543 2.02 1.07 34.89
CA SER A 543 2.60 1.12 36.25
C SER A 543 4.13 1.17 36.26
N ASN A 544 4.78 0.71 35.18
CA ASN A 544 6.23 0.79 34.99
C ASN A 544 6.68 2.13 34.35
N GLY A 545 5.81 3.13 34.32
CA GLY A 545 6.10 4.47 33.77
C GLY A 545 6.01 4.59 32.24
N ARG A 546 5.87 3.48 31.51
CA ARG A 546 5.80 3.46 30.04
C ARG A 546 4.42 3.87 29.51
N TYR A 547 4.33 4.16 28.23
CA TYR A 547 3.11 4.57 27.54
C TYR A 547 2.74 3.57 26.45
N VAL A 548 1.47 3.17 26.39
CA VAL A 548 0.91 2.40 25.27
C VAL A 548 -0.24 3.15 24.64
N THR A 549 -0.52 2.86 23.37
CA THR A 549 -1.68 3.41 22.67
C THR A 549 -2.97 3.14 23.45
N ALA A 550 -3.85 4.15 23.54
CA ALA A 550 -5.22 3.97 24.05
C ALA A 550 -6.22 3.74 22.92
N ASN A 551 -5.77 3.33 21.73
CA ASN A 551 -6.64 2.98 20.61
C ASN A 551 -7.45 1.71 20.92
N ARG A 552 -8.78 1.83 20.91
CA ARG A 552 -9.76 0.78 21.22
C ARG A 552 -9.72 -0.41 20.26
N LYS A 553 -9.11 -0.30 19.07
CA LYS A 553 -8.88 -1.41 18.14
C LYS A 553 -7.65 -2.24 18.52
N LEU A 554 -6.74 -1.66 19.30
CA LEU A 554 -5.46 -2.29 19.66
C LEU A 554 -5.45 -2.81 21.09
N VAL A 555 -6.19 -2.16 21.99
CA VAL A 555 -6.34 -2.56 23.40
C VAL A 555 -7.81 -2.53 23.85
N LEU A 556 -8.14 -3.41 24.79
CA LEU A 556 -9.48 -3.58 25.37
C LEU A 556 -9.42 -3.29 26.87
N ALA A 557 -10.34 -2.47 27.39
CA ALA A 557 -10.43 -2.20 28.81
C ALA A 557 -10.75 -3.47 29.60
N GLY A 558 -10.15 -3.58 30.78
CA GLY A 558 -10.29 -4.72 31.67
C GLY A 558 -9.38 -5.90 31.33
N THR A 559 -9.53 -6.95 32.13
CA THR A 559 -8.91 -8.26 31.90
C THR A 559 -9.83 -9.10 31.03
N GLN A 560 -9.28 -9.68 29.96
CA GLN A 560 -10.02 -10.48 29.02
C GLN A 560 -9.43 -11.88 28.98
N ALA A 561 -10.29 -12.90 29.10
CA ALA A 561 -9.87 -14.28 28.92
C ALA A 561 -9.49 -14.49 27.44
N THR A 562 -8.30 -15.04 27.22
CA THR A 562 -7.78 -15.26 25.87
C THR A 562 -7.62 -16.75 25.60
N PRO A 563 -7.94 -17.20 24.39
CA PRO A 563 -7.84 -18.62 24.06
C PRO A 563 -6.37 -19.00 23.92
N ARG A 564 -5.92 -20.04 24.65
CA ARG A 564 -4.50 -20.47 24.68
C ARG A 564 -4.26 -21.73 23.87
N ALA A 565 -5.24 -22.63 23.83
CA ALA A 565 -5.17 -23.84 23.05
C ALA A 565 -6.54 -24.23 22.50
N LEU A 566 -6.55 -25.17 21.58
CA LEU A 566 -7.76 -25.84 21.12
C LEU A 566 -7.52 -27.33 20.94
N ARG A 567 -8.60 -28.10 21.03
CA ARG A 567 -8.67 -29.48 20.60
C ARG A 567 -9.53 -29.58 19.34
N THR A 568 -9.06 -30.28 18.33
CA THR A 568 -9.85 -30.54 17.11
C THR A 568 -10.95 -31.57 17.43
N LYS A 569 -12.22 -31.27 17.12
CA LYS A 569 -13.35 -32.21 17.28
C LYS A 569 -13.48 -33.12 16.07
N THR A 570 -13.21 -32.55 14.90
CA THR A 570 -13.18 -33.24 13.61
C THR A 570 -11.79 -33.06 13.00
N THR A 571 -11.56 -33.61 11.81
CA THR A 571 -10.39 -33.21 11.06
C THR A 571 -10.48 -31.72 10.68
N LEU A 572 -9.37 -31.00 10.82
CA LEU A 572 -9.31 -29.55 10.67
C LEU A 572 -8.27 -29.16 9.62
N ASN A 573 -8.68 -28.40 8.60
CA ASN A 573 -7.76 -27.87 7.59
C ASN A 573 -6.98 -26.67 8.14
N ARG A 574 -5.70 -26.56 7.74
CA ARG A 574 -4.82 -25.41 7.97
C ARG A 574 -4.62 -24.64 6.68
N TYR A 575 -4.57 -23.32 6.81
CA TYR A 575 -4.51 -22.38 5.69
C TYR A 575 -3.42 -21.34 5.90
N ARG A 576 -2.87 -20.79 4.81
CA ARG A 576 -1.87 -19.73 4.90
C ARG A 576 -2.45 -18.41 5.43
N THR A 577 -3.73 -18.14 5.16
CA THR A 577 -4.37 -16.84 5.46
C THR A 577 -5.58 -16.96 6.41
N ALA A 578 -5.93 -15.86 7.07
CA ALA A 578 -7.15 -15.77 7.89
C ALA A 578 -8.46 -15.86 7.08
N ASN A 579 -8.39 -15.62 5.77
CA ASN A 579 -9.54 -15.85 4.88
C ASN A 579 -9.77 -17.34 4.59
N LEU A 580 -8.93 -18.23 5.14
CA LEU A 580 -8.94 -19.67 4.86
C LEU A 580 -8.75 -19.96 3.37
N THR A 581 -7.90 -19.16 2.71
CA THR A 581 -7.41 -19.41 1.35
C THR A 581 -6.05 -20.12 1.41
N SER A 582 -5.69 -20.80 0.33
CA SER A 582 -4.41 -21.51 0.20
C SER A 582 -4.21 -22.54 1.31
N ARG A 583 -4.98 -23.64 1.24
CA ARG A 583 -4.85 -24.77 2.17
C ARG A 583 -3.42 -25.31 2.11
N ASN A 584 -2.79 -25.48 3.27
CA ASN A 584 -1.38 -25.86 3.39
C ASN A 584 -1.14 -26.96 4.44
N GLY A 585 -2.19 -27.67 4.86
CA GLY A 585 -2.09 -28.77 5.80
C GLY A 585 -3.44 -29.18 6.39
N ARG A 586 -3.41 -30.23 7.22
CA ARG A 586 -4.57 -30.79 7.92
C ARG A 586 -4.14 -31.40 9.25
N PHE A 587 -5.02 -31.28 10.25
CA PHE A 587 -4.86 -31.91 11.57
C PHE A 587 -5.93 -32.96 11.77
N ALA A 588 -5.55 -34.16 12.23
CA ALA A 588 -6.46 -35.22 12.66
C ALA A 588 -7.44 -34.73 13.74
N ALA A 589 -8.56 -35.44 13.93
CA ALA A 589 -9.45 -35.20 15.07
C ALA A 589 -8.73 -35.53 16.40
N GLY A 590 -9.14 -34.88 17.48
CA GLY A 590 -8.59 -35.07 18.83
C GLY A 590 -7.24 -34.38 19.08
N LYS A 591 -6.65 -33.69 18.10
CA LYS A 591 -5.34 -33.04 18.24
C LYS A 591 -5.42 -31.77 19.08
N HIS A 592 -4.48 -31.62 20.00
CA HIS A 592 -4.27 -30.41 20.78
C HIS A 592 -3.33 -29.47 20.02
N LEU A 593 -3.78 -28.24 19.80
CA LEU A 593 -3.03 -27.20 19.09
C LEU A 593 -2.92 -25.95 19.97
N SER A 594 -1.72 -25.40 20.10
CA SER A 594 -1.50 -24.10 20.72
C SER A 594 -2.05 -22.99 19.84
N ILE A 595 -2.80 -22.07 20.46
CA ILE A 595 -3.28 -20.85 19.79
C ILE A 595 -2.22 -19.77 20.00
N LEU A 596 -1.58 -19.39 18.90
CA LEU A 596 -0.53 -18.36 18.89
C LEU A 596 -1.10 -16.93 18.80
N GLY A 597 -2.40 -16.81 18.53
CA GLY A 597 -3.11 -15.54 18.40
C GLY A 597 -4.45 -15.72 17.69
N TRP A 598 -5.21 -14.65 17.59
CA TRP A 598 -6.49 -14.64 16.88
C TRP A 598 -6.67 -13.38 16.02
N THR A 599 -7.39 -13.54 14.93
CA THR A 599 -7.75 -12.45 14.02
C THR A 599 -9.12 -12.75 13.41
N TYR A 600 -9.59 -11.91 12.48
CA TYR A 600 -10.84 -12.13 11.77
C TYR A 600 -10.61 -12.11 10.26
N SER A 601 -11.39 -12.88 9.52
CA SER A 601 -11.42 -12.80 8.05
C SER A 601 -11.88 -11.42 7.57
N HIS A 602 -11.62 -11.12 6.30
CA HIS A 602 -12.04 -9.88 5.64
C HIS A 602 -11.65 -8.59 6.40
N PRO A 603 -10.38 -8.43 6.84
CA PRO A 603 -10.00 -7.30 7.68
C PRO A 603 -10.16 -5.92 7.03
N ASN A 604 -10.17 -5.88 5.69
CA ASN A 604 -10.25 -4.64 4.92
C ASN A 604 -11.54 -4.54 4.07
N ASP A 605 -12.49 -5.45 4.23
CA ASP A 605 -13.77 -5.40 3.53
C ASP A 605 -14.89 -5.05 4.52
N PHE A 606 -15.51 -3.89 4.31
CA PHE A 606 -16.61 -3.40 5.15
C PHE A 606 -18.00 -3.74 4.64
N GLY A 607 -18.11 -4.43 3.50
CA GLY A 607 -19.34 -5.07 3.04
C GLY A 607 -19.59 -6.42 3.72
N THR A 608 -18.54 -7.12 4.14
CA THR A 608 -18.61 -8.48 4.73
C THR A 608 -18.14 -8.51 6.17
N ARG A 609 -18.92 -9.12 7.08
CA ARG A 609 -18.52 -9.25 8.48
C ARG A 609 -17.39 -10.26 8.63
N GLY A 610 -16.30 -9.84 9.28
CA GLY A 610 -15.19 -10.74 9.60
C GLY A 610 -15.56 -11.87 10.57
N THR A 611 -15.07 -13.08 10.32
CA THR A 611 -15.26 -14.26 11.17
C THR A 611 -13.97 -14.60 11.92
N LEU A 612 -14.07 -14.95 13.21
CA LEU A 612 -12.90 -15.27 14.05
C LEU A 612 -12.08 -16.44 13.49
N ARG A 613 -10.76 -16.32 13.63
CA ARG A 613 -9.74 -17.29 13.19
C ARG A 613 -8.66 -17.40 14.25
N TYR A 614 -8.17 -18.62 14.46
CA TYR A 614 -7.01 -18.85 15.31
C TYR A 614 -5.76 -19.05 14.46
N ARG A 615 -4.68 -18.38 14.86
CA ARG A 615 -3.35 -18.63 14.35
C ARG A 615 -2.75 -19.78 15.14
N VAL A 616 -2.25 -20.78 14.43
CA VAL A 616 -1.55 -21.94 14.97
C VAL A 616 -0.21 -22.08 14.25
N ALA A 617 0.64 -23.02 14.66
CA ALA A 617 1.88 -23.29 13.96
C ALA A 617 1.63 -23.61 12.47
N GLY A 618 2.28 -22.84 11.59
CA GLY A 618 2.19 -22.99 10.12
C GLY A 618 0.95 -22.39 9.46
N GLY A 619 0.09 -21.64 10.17
CA GLY A 619 -1.01 -20.89 9.52
C GLY A 619 -2.22 -20.61 10.39
N TYR A 620 -3.40 -20.64 9.77
CA TYR A 620 -4.68 -20.33 10.37
C TYR A 620 -5.66 -21.49 10.28
N VAL A 621 -6.53 -21.59 11.27
CA VAL A 621 -7.65 -22.54 11.32
C VAL A 621 -8.95 -21.83 11.66
N THR A 622 -10.08 -22.47 11.38
CA THR A 622 -11.39 -21.95 11.78
C THR A 622 -11.53 -21.92 13.31
N ALA A 623 -12.14 -20.85 13.84
CA ALA A 623 -12.51 -20.76 15.25
C ALA A 623 -13.92 -21.30 15.55
N ASN A 624 -14.57 -21.95 14.57
CA ASN A 624 -15.94 -22.45 14.70
C ASN A 624 -16.00 -23.64 15.68
N ARG A 625 -16.75 -23.46 16.78
CA ARG A 625 -16.88 -24.42 17.89
C ARG A 625 -17.51 -25.78 17.52
N LYS A 626 -18.08 -25.90 16.32
CA LYS A 626 -18.48 -27.21 15.76
C LYS A 626 -17.28 -28.10 15.49
N PHE A 627 -16.19 -27.52 14.99
CA PHE A 627 -15.00 -28.26 14.54
C PHE A 627 -13.89 -28.27 15.59
N ILE A 628 -13.96 -27.37 16.59
CA ILE A 628 -12.95 -27.24 17.64
C ILE A 628 -13.59 -27.09 19.03
N GLN A 629 -12.80 -27.41 20.06
CA GLN A 629 -13.05 -27.05 21.45
C GLN A 629 -11.92 -26.15 21.92
N VAL A 630 -12.23 -24.93 22.35
CA VAL A 630 -11.22 -24.00 22.90
C VAL A 630 -10.91 -24.42 24.34
N ILE A 631 -9.63 -24.41 24.68
CA ILE A 631 -9.08 -24.68 26.01
C ILE A 631 -8.45 -23.37 26.49
N GLN A 632 -8.90 -22.89 27.65
CA GLN A 632 -8.51 -21.59 28.21
C GLN A 632 -7.23 -21.68 29.04
#